data_AF-A0A7S4JJR8-F1
#
_entry.id   AF-A0A7S4JJR8-F1
#
_cell.length_a   1.000
_cell.length_b   1.000
_cell.length_c   1.000
_cell.angle_alpha   90.00
_cell.angle_beta   90.00
_cell.angle_gamma   90.00
#
_symmetry.space_group_name_H-M   'P 1'
#
loop_
_entity.id
_entity.type
_entity.pdbx_description
1 polymer ?
#
loop_
_entity_poly.entity_id
_entity_poly.type
_entity_poly.pdbx_seq_one_letter_code
_entity_poly.pdbx_strand_id
1 'polypeptide(L)'
;MRAAVGRFIECLSLSRIPLTVRQQVRLLDSVDDCLKHPNEKVQSAAGSALSALLRSYFPVGPTGPSVRLRGRVVQKYTDIVRTEDNPAATRGYALALGRIPRKLLAPDEHTLGGVLACLIDAVGVDRKVGDEGDAETRRNAVLSLTAVCEEVGVEEDGGDGDPNGGEAAAAAKAGVVGLSGEHVEMVFNALLASLGDYNSDRRGDVGSWSRIAAMRGLVSLTLLSVRASSSVPHLRRKAAPAASTSADHGAAADRSLPVPSLSERESYLE
;
A
#
# COMPACT_ATOMS: atom_id res chain seq x y z
N MET A 1 6.55 -22.78 8.49
CA MET A 1 6.96 -22.78 7.07
C MET A 1 6.46 -21.56 6.31
N ARG A 2 5.15 -21.25 6.26
CA ARG A 2 4.60 -20.14 5.44
C ARG A 2 5.21 -18.75 5.70
N ALA A 3 5.48 -18.38 6.95
CA ALA A 3 6.16 -17.11 7.24
C ALA A 3 7.58 -17.03 6.63
N ALA A 4 8.31 -18.16 6.61
CA ALA A 4 9.63 -18.23 5.98
C ALA A 4 9.55 -18.13 4.45
N VAL A 5 8.48 -18.66 3.83
CA VAL A 5 8.20 -18.47 2.40
C VAL A 5 8.00 -16.99 2.09
N GLY A 6 7.19 -16.28 2.86
CA GLY A 6 7.03 -14.82 2.72
C GLY A 6 8.37 -14.09 2.79
N ARG A 7 9.18 -14.38 3.81
CA ARG A 7 10.51 -13.76 3.96
C ARG A 7 11.46 -14.09 2.81
N PHE A 8 11.41 -15.31 2.29
CA PHE A 8 12.20 -15.71 1.13
C PHE A 8 11.80 -14.91 -0.12
N ILE A 9 10.49 -14.80 -0.41
CA ILE A 9 9.98 -14.02 -1.54
C ILE A 9 10.37 -12.55 -1.42
N GLU A 10 10.28 -11.98 -0.22
CA GLU A 10 10.72 -10.61 0.05
C GLU A 10 12.21 -10.42 -0.30
N CYS A 11 13.10 -11.26 0.25
CA CYS A 11 14.54 -11.16 0.01
C CYS A 11 14.90 -11.37 -1.46
N LEU A 12 14.25 -12.35 -2.11
CA LEU A 12 14.39 -12.62 -3.54
C LEU A 12 14.04 -11.38 -4.37
N SER A 13 12.93 -10.72 -4.02
CA SER A 13 12.44 -9.53 -4.72
C SER A 13 13.33 -8.31 -4.50
N LEU A 14 13.81 -8.10 -3.27
CA LEU A 14 14.75 -7.03 -2.95
C LEU A 14 16.10 -7.22 -3.67
N SER A 15 16.52 -8.47 -3.84
CA SER A 15 17.74 -8.83 -4.59
C SER A 15 17.55 -8.80 -6.11
N ARG A 16 16.33 -8.54 -6.60
CA ARG A 16 15.97 -8.48 -8.03
C ARG A 16 16.46 -9.69 -8.83
N ILE A 17 16.34 -10.89 -8.25
CA ILE A 17 16.72 -12.13 -8.92
C ILE A 17 15.93 -12.24 -10.25
N PRO A 18 16.58 -12.55 -11.39
CA PRO A 18 15.87 -12.68 -12.66
C PRO A 18 14.80 -13.77 -12.60
N LEU A 19 13.55 -13.40 -12.90
CA LEU A 19 12.40 -14.31 -12.93
C LEU A 19 11.63 -14.14 -14.24
N THR A 20 11.14 -15.25 -14.77
CA THR A 20 10.12 -15.24 -15.83
C THR A 20 8.80 -14.68 -15.29
N VAL A 21 7.95 -14.14 -16.18
CA VAL A 21 6.62 -13.63 -15.82
C VAL A 21 5.79 -14.69 -15.09
N ARG A 22 5.79 -15.93 -15.59
CA ARG A 22 5.10 -17.06 -14.96
C ARG A 22 5.56 -17.30 -13.51
N GLN A 23 6.86 -17.18 -13.24
CA GLN A 23 7.37 -17.30 -11.87
C GLN A 23 6.91 -16.13 -11.00
N GLN A 24 6.95 -14.91 -11.51
CA GLN A 24 6.48 -13.72 -10.77
C GLN A 24 5.00 -13.85 -10.35
N VAL A 25 4.14 -14.29 -11.26
CA VAL A 25 2.70 -14.53 -10.98
C VAL A 25 2.53 -15.64 -9.93
N ARG A 26 3.25 -16.76 -10.05
CA ARG A 26 3.20 -17.84 -9.04
C ARG A 26 3.68 -17.40 -7.66
N LEU A 27 4.66 -16.51 -7.59
CA LEU A 27 5.08 -15.92 -6.31
C LEU A 27 3.97 -15.04 -5.72
N LEU A 28 3.27 -14.27 -6.55
CA LEU A 28 2.11 -13.49 -6.11
C LEU A 28 0.97 -14.40 -5.61
N ASP A 29 0.70 -15.52 -6.28
CA ASP A 29 -0.28 -16.51 -5.80
C ASP A 29 0.12 -17.10 -4.44
N SER A 30 1.42 -17.38 -4.26
CA SER A 30 1.95 -17.87 -2.98
C SER A 30 1.82 -16.83 -1.86
N VAL A 31 1.98 -15.55 -2.19
CA VAL A 31 1.76 -14.42 -1.27
C VAL A 31 0.28 -14.33 -0.89
N ASP A 32 -0.63 -14.39 -1.86
CA ASP A 32 -2.08 -14.39 -1.61
C ASP A 32 -2.51 -15.55 -0.70
N ASP A 33 -1.95 -16.74 -0.92
CA ASP A 33 -2.19 -17.89 -0.07
C ASP A 33 -1.71 -17.70 1.38
N CYS A 34 -0.69 -16.86 1.59
CA CYS A 34 -0.18 -16.51 2.90
C CYS A 34 -0.98 -15.36 3.54
N LEU A 35 -1.54 -14.44 2.74
CA LEU A 35 -2.41 -13.36 3.24
C LEU A 35 -3.69 -13.92 3.87
N LYS A 36 -4.31 -14.93 3.27
CA LYS A 36 -5.52 -15.58 3.83
C LYS A 36 -5.27 -16.50 5.02
N HIS A 37 -4.05 -16.55 5.54
CA HIS A 37 -3.69 -17.44 6.63
C HIS A 37 -4.11 -16.85 8.00
N PRO A 38 -4.69 -17.61 8.93
CA PRO A 38 -5.21 -17.08 10.21
C PRO A 38 -4.12 -16.56 11.16
N ASN A 39 -2.86 -16.90 10.91
CA ASN A 39 -1.72 -16.48 11.74
C ASN A 39 -1.19 -15.12 11.27
N GLU A 40 -1.30 -14.12 12.14
CA GLU A 40 -0.84 -12.75 11.91
C GLU A 40 0.62 -12.64 11.45
N LYS A 41 1.53 -13.44 12.00
CA LYS A 41 2.95 -13.41 11.59
C LYS A 41 3.13 -13.84 10.13
N VAL A 42 2.30 -14.77 9.67
CA VAL A 42 2.30 -15.21 8.27
C VAL A 42 1.76 -14.08 7.38
N GLN A 43 0.67 -13.42 7.79
CA GLN A 43 0.09 -12.28 7.06
C GLN A 43 1.08 -11.11 6.97
N SER A 44 1.76 -10.76 8.07
CA SER A 44 2.76 -9.70 8.10
C SER A 44 3.96 -10.00 7.19
N ALA A 45 4.45 -11.24 7.19
CA ALA A 45 5.51 -11.66 6.27
C ALA A 45 5.05 -11.60 4.81
N ALA A 46 3.81 -12.01 4.53
CA ALA A 46 3.21 -11.94 3.20
C ALA A 46 3.03 -10.49 2.73
N GLY A 47 2.59 -9.57 3.60
CA GLY A 47 2.50 -8.15 3.25
C GLY A 47 3.84 -7.50 2.92
N SER A 48 4.90 -7.89 3.63
CA SER A 48 6.27 -7.43 3.33
C SER A 48 6.76 -7.99 1.98
N ALA A 49 6.53 -9.28 1.74
CA ALA A 49 6.79 -9.94 0.47
C ALA A 49 6.04 -9.29 -0.69
N LEU A 50 4.74 -8.99 -0.50
CA LEU A 50 3.89 -8.33 -1.48
C LEU A 50 4.48 -6.98 -1.90
N SER A 51 4.84 -6.13 -0.93
CA SER A 51 5.38 -4.81 -1.24
C SER A 51 6.68 -4.91 -2.05
N ALA A 52 7.60 -5.79 -1.65
CA ALA A 52 8.85 -6.01 -2.37
C ALA A 52 8.60 -6.58 -3.78
N LEU A 53 7.72 -7.57 -3.90
CA LEU A 53 7.39 -8.23 -5.17
C LEU A 53 6.77 -7.25 -6.17
N LEU A 54 5.77 -6.47 -5.74
CA LEU A 54 5.10 -5.48 -6.59
C LEU A 54 6.07 -4.40 -7.08
N ARG A 55 6.94 -3.89 -6.22
CA ARG A 55 7.92 -2.85 -6.59
C ARG A 55 9.01 -3.37 -7.54
N SER A 56 9.44 -4.62 -7.38
CA SER A 56 10.56 -5.18 -8.17
C SER A 56 10.12 -5.79 -9.50
N TYR A 57 8.97 -6.48 -9.54
CA TYR A 57 8.59 -7.30 -10.70
C TYR A 57 7.34 -6.82 -11.42
N PHE A 58 6.52 -5.99 -10.79
CA PHE A 58 5.32 -5.41 -11.39
C PHE A 58 5.43 -3.88 -11.52
N PRO A 59 6.49 -3.35 -12.16
CA PRO A 59 6.65 -1.90 -12.31
C PRO A 59 5.55 -1.35 -13.21
N VAL A 60 5.03 -0.20 -12.80
CA VAL A 60 3.98 0.52 -13.53
C VAL A 60 4.61 1.61 -14.39
N GLY A 61 4.30 1.57 -15.68
CA GLY A 61 4.77 2.55 -16.67
C GLY A 61 4.14 3.94 -16.49
N PRO A 62 4.53 4.91 -17.34
CA PRO A 62 3.98 6.27 -17.30
C PRO A 62 2.47 6.35 -17.57
N THR A 63 1.94 5.39 -18.32
CA THR A 63 0.51 5.28 -18.67
C THR A 63 -0.34 4.64 -17.57
N GLY A 64 0.23 4.42 -16.38
CA GLY A 64 -0.45 3.73 -15.29
C GLY A 64 -0.44 2.20 -15.46
N PRO A 65 -1.08 1.48 -14.52
CA PRO A 65 -1.07 0.02 -14.50
C PRO A 65 -2.05 -0.55 -15.51
N SER A 66 -1.72 -1.70 -16.09
CA SER A 66 -2.64 -2.41 -16.97
C SER A 66 -3.91 -2.82 -16.22
N VAL A 67 -5.01 -2.93 -16.97
CA VAL A 67 -6.32 -3.36 -16.44
C VAL A 67 -6.20 -4.71 -15.73
N ARG A 68 -5.41 -5.64 -16.30
CA ARG A 68 -5.19 -6.97 -15.73
C ARG A 68 -4.48 -6.91 -14.38
N LEU A 69 -3.42 -6.10 -14.27
CA LEU A 69 -2.68 -5.96 -13.00
C LEU A 69 -3.54 -5.26 -11.94
N ARG A 70 -4.29 -4.22 -12.33
CA ARG A 70 -5.24 -3.53 -11.45
C ARG A 70 -6.32 -4.48 -10.93
N GLY A 71 -6.90 -5.29 -11.81
CA GLY A 71 -7.89 -6.31 -11.47
C GLY A 71 -7.31 -7.36 -10.51
N ARG A 72 -6.12 -7.88 -10.81
CA ARG A 72 -5.47 -8.96 -10.05
C ARG A 72 -5.07 -8.57 -8.63
N VAL A 73 -4.75 -7.30 -8.40
CA VAL A 73 -4.25 -6.81 -7.11
C VAL A 73 -5.30 -5.93 -6.45
N VAL A 74 -5.54 -4.72 -6.97
CA VAL A 74 -6.37 -3.73 -6.29
C VAL A 74 -7.82 -4.19 -6.19
N GLN A 75 -8.45 -4.51 -7.33
CA GLN A 75 -9.86 -4.88 -7.35
C GLN A 75 -10.12 -6.16 -6.57
N LYS A 76 -9.37 -7.23 -6.84
CA LYS A 76 -9.46 -8.49 -6.08
C LYS A 76 -9.35 -8.25 -4.58
N TYR A 77 -8.40 -7.44 -4.13
CA TYR A 77 -8.16 -7.25 -2.69
C TYR A 77 -9.28 -6.45 -2.05
N THR A 78 -9.78 -5.39 -2.71
CA THR A 78 -10.94 -4.63 -2.22
C THR A 78 -12.21 -5.48 -2.20
N ASP A 79 -12.41 -6.34 -3.19
CA ASP A 79 -13.58 -7.22 -3.25
C ASP A 79 -13.55 -8.20 -2.08
N ILE A 80 -12.41 -8.85 -1.82
CA ILE A 80 -12.27 -9.77 -0.69
C ILE A 80 -12.52 -9.06 0.64
N VAL A 81 -11.98 -7.87 0.85
CA VAL A 81 -12.24 -7.11 2.09
C VAL A 81 -13.74 -6.79 2.27
N ARG A 82 -14.46 -6.54 1.16
CA ARG A 82 -15.89 -6.19 1.20
C ARG A 82 -16.82 -7.39 1.31
N THR A 83 -16.51 -8.51 0.68
CA THR A 83 -17.52 -9.56 0.44
C THR A 83 -17.19 -10.91 1.05
N GLU A 84 -15.95 -11.13 1.52
CA GLU A 84 -15.55 -12.42 2.05
C GLU A 84 -15.99 -12.59 3.52
N ASP A 85 -16.53 -13.76 3.83
CA ASP A 85 -17.03 -14.08 5.18
C ASP A 85 -15.93 -14.68 6.06
N ASN A 86 -14.76 -14.97 5.51
CA ASN A 86 -13.61 -15.50 6.24
C ASN A 86 -12.77 -14.38 6.89
N PRO A 87 -12.73 -14.27 8.23
CA PRO A 87 -11.94 -13.25 8.93
C PRO A 87 -10.45 -13.31 8.61
N ALA A 88 -9.89 -14.49 8.37
CA ALA A 88 -8.47 -14.60 8.03
C ALA A 88 -8.16 -13.95 6.67
N ALA A 89 -9.08 -14.04 5.71
CA ALA A 89 -8.93 -13.40 4.42
C ALA A 89 -9.08 -11.88 4.52
N THR A 90 -10.16 -11.39 5.15
CA THR A 90 -10.41 -9.95 5.30
C THR A 90 -9.26 -9.26 6.06
N ARG A 91 -8.78 -9.83 7.17
CA ARG A 91 -7.59 -9.33 7.91
C ARG A 91 -6.37 -9.18 7.01
N GLY A 92 -6.08 -10.22 6.23
CA GLY A 92 -4.90 -10.29 5.38
C GLY A 92 -4.94 -9.32 4.22
N TYR A 93 -6.07 -9.25 3.52
CA TYR A 93 -6.23 -8.35 2.38
C TYR A 93 -6.40 -6.88 2.80
N ALA A 94 -7.03 -6.60 3.94
CA ALA A 94 -7.04 -5.25 4.52
C ALA A 94 -5.61 -4.78 4.82
N LEU A 95 -4.76 -5.64 5.42
CA LEU A 95 -3.33 -5.36 5.61
C LEU A 95 -2.59 -5.18 4.29
N ALA A 96 -2.90 -6.00 3.28
CA ALA A 96 -2.22 -5.99 1.99
C ALA A 96 -2.43 -4.69 1.21
N LEU A 97 -3.63 -4.08 1.29
CA LEU A 97 -3.92 -2.81 0.64
C LEU A 97 -2.94 -1.70 1.05
N GLY A 98 -2.54 -1.66 2.33
CA GLY A 98 -1.51 -0.74 2.85
C GLY A 98 -0.07 -1.06 2.43
N ARG A 99 0.16 -2.11 1.63
CA ARG A 99 1.49 -2.53 1.15
C ARG A 99 1.68 -2.34 -0.37
N ILE A 100 0.60 -1.99 -1.07
CA ILE A 100 0.60 -1.78 -2.52
C ILE A 100 1.34 -0.46 -2.84
N PRO A 101 2.18 -0.41 -3.89
CA PRO A 101 2.88 0.81 -4.27
C PRO A 101 1.94 1.87 -4.86
N ARG A 102 2.32 3.14 -4.69
CA ARG A 102 1.58 4.34 -5.12
C ARG A 102 0.94 4.24 -6.52
N LYS A 103 1.71 3.80 -7.52
CA LYS A 103 1.26 3.74 -8.92
C LYS A 103 0.11 2.75 -9.18
N LEU A 104 -0.10 1.79 -8.29
CA LEU A 104 -1.24 0.88 -8.34
C LEU A 104 -2.43 1.40 -7.52
N LEU A 105 -2.16 2.06 -6.39
CA LEU A 105 -3.19 2.60 -5.51
C LEU A 105 -3.90 3.82 -6.09
N ALA A 106 -3.16 4.71 -6.75
CA ALA A 106 -3.67 6.02 -7.17
C ALA A 106 -3.43 6.35 -8.65
N PRO A 107 -3.64 5.42 -9.62
CA PRO A 107 -3.50 5.76 -11.04
C PRO A 107 -4.53 6.81 -11.50
N ASP A 108 -5.67 6.86 -10.83
CA ASP A 108 -6.78 7.79 -11.03
C ASP A 108 -7.55 7.94 -9.71
N GLU A 109 -8.35 9.00 -9.63
CA GLU A 109 -9.15 9.35 -8.44
C GLU A 109 -10.15 8.25 -8.07
N HIS A 110 -10.78 7.62 -9.07
CA HIS A 110 -11.76 6.56 -8.85
C HIS A 110 -11.14 5.34 -8.13
N THR A 111 -9.96 4.92 -8.57
CA THR A 111 -9.24 3.79 -7.96
C THR A 111 -8.81 4.11 -6.53
N LEU A 112 -8.26 5.30 -6.30
CA LEU A 112 -7.85 5.73 -4.96
C LEU A 112 -9.05 5.82 -4.01
N GLY A 113 -10.10 6.54 -4.42
CA GLY A 113 -11.34 6.68 -3.66
C GLY A 113 -11.98 5.32 -3.36
N GLY A 114 -11.97 4.40 -4.32
CA GLY A 114 -12.49 3.03 -4.14
C GLY A 114 -11.73 2.23 -3.07
N VAL A 115 -10.40 2.36 -3.01
CA VAL A 115 -9.56 1.73 -1.96
C VAL A 115 -9.81 2.38 -0.60
N LEU A 116 -9.83 3.71 -0.52
CA LEU A 116 -10.08 4.43 0.73
C LEU A 116 -11.47 4.11 1.28
N ALA A 117 -12.50 4.13 0.45
CA ALA A 117 -13.86 3.76 0.85
C ALA A 117 -13.96 2.31 1.34
N CYS A 118 -13.24 1.38 0.70
CA CYS A 118 -13.17 -0.02 1.15
C CYS A 118 -12.58 -0.14 2.56
N LEU A 119 -11.47 0.56 2.82
CA LEU A 119 -10.81 0.52 4.10
C LEU A 119 -11.61 1.27 5.18
N ILE A 120 -12.25 2.40 4.85
CA ILE A 120 -13.12 3.15 5.77
C ILE A 120 -14.31 2.29 6.21
N ASP A 121 -14.96 1.57 5.28
CA ASP A 121 -16.02 0.61 5.63
C ASP A 121 -15.51 -0.47 6.59
N ALA A 122 -14.34 -1.04 6.30
CA ALA A 122 -13.72 -2.08 7.13
C ALA A 122 -13.26 -1.58 8.51
N VAL A 123 -13.14 -0.28 8.73
CA VAL A 123 -12.86 0.32 10.05
C VAL A 123 -14.12 0.38 10.93
N GLY A 124 -15.33 0.34 10.35
CA GLY A 124 -16.57 0.47 11.08
C GLY A 124 -16.71 -0.54 12.23
N VAL A 125 -16.99 -0.05 13.44
CA VAL A 125 -17.17 -0.90 14.64
C VAL A 125 -18.34 -1.89 14.50
N ASP A 126 -19.37 -1.52 13.74
CA ASP A 126 -20.52 -2.37 13.45
C ASP A 126 -20.28 -3.32 12.27
N ARG A 127 -19.13 -3.20 11.57
CA ARG A 127 -18.80 -4.06 10.45
C ARG A 127 -18.53 -5.47 10.96
N LYS A 128 -19.27 -6.41 10.37
CA LYS A 128 -19.12 -7.85 10.60
C LYS A 128 -18.39 -8.52 9.45
N VAL A 129 -17.68 -9.59 9.77
CA VAL A 129 -17.12 -10.54 8.80
C VAL A 129 -17.82 -11.87 9.04
N GLY A 130 -18.63 -12.32 8.07
CA GLY A 130 -19.71 -13.26 8.36
C GLY A 130 -20.66 -12.67 9.40
N ASP A 131 -20.85 -13.37 10.52
CA ASP A 131 -21.82 -12.99 11.56
C ASP A 131 -21.21 -12.27 12.77
N GLU A 132 -19.88 -12.19 12.84
CA GLU A 132 -19.14 -11.69 14.00
C GLU A 132 -18.34 -10.42 13.68
N GLY A 133 -18.12 -9.58 14.70
CA GLY A 133 -17.21 -8.44 14.59
C GLY A 133 -15.75 -8.90 14.63
N ASP A 134 -14.90 -8.29 13.83
CA ASP A 134 -13.48 -8.68 13.74
C ASP A 134 -12.52 -7.52 14.05
N ALA A 135 -11.99 -7.49 15.27
CA ALA A 135 -11.12 -6.40 15.74
C ALA A 135 -9.81 -6.31 14.94
N GLU A 136 -9.25 -7.43 14.51
CA GLU A 136 -8.03 -7.48 13.71
C GLU A 136 -8.21 -6.91 12.30
N THR A 137 -9.36 -7.15 11.65
CA THR A 137 -9.68 -6.51 10.36
C THR A 137 -9.77 -5.00 10.54
N ARG A 138 -10.51 -4.52 11.54
CA ARG A 138 -10.63 -3.07 11.82
C ARG A 138 -9.26 -2.44 12.07
N ARG A 139 -8.45 -3.04 12.95
CA ARG A 139 -7.08 -2.60 13.23
C ARG A 139 -6.23 -2.55 11.96
N ASN A 140 -6.25 -3.61 11.14
CA ASN A 140 -5.48 -3.65 9.90
C ASN A 140 -5.97 -2.61 8.89
N ALA A 141 -7.27 -2.35 8.82
CA ALA A 141 -7.84 -1.30 7.98
C ALA A 141 -7.37 0.10 8.42
N VAL A 142 -7.36 0.40 9.73
CA VAL A 142 -6.81 1.67 10.26
C VAL A 142 -5.33 1.85 9.90
N LEU A 143 -4.53 0.79 10.08
CA LEU A 143 -3.11 0.81 9.72
C LEU A 143 -2.91 1.03 8.22
N SER A 144 -3.71 0.35 7.39
CA SER A 144 -3.64 0.47 5.93
C SER A 144 -4.13 1.82 5.42
N LEU A 145 -5.15 2.44 6.02
CA LEU A 145 -5.55 3.81 5.68
C LEU A 145 -4.37 4.78 5.85
N THR A 146 -3.68 4.68 6.98
CA THR A 146 -2.50 5.50 7.25
C THR A 146 -1.40 5.23 6.23
N ALA A 147 -1.08 3.96 5.97
CA ALA A 147 -0.03 3.59 5.04
C ALA A 147 -0.33 4.00 3.59
N VAL A 148 -1.58 3.87 3.14
CA VAL A 148 -2.04 4.36 1.83
C VAL A 148 -1.85 5.88 1.75
N CYS A 149 -2.20 6.62 2.80
CA CYS A 149 -2.03 8.07 2.80
C CYS A 149 -0.55 8.48 2.73
N GLU A 150 0.33 7.78 3.47
CA GLU A 150 1.77 8.00 3.43
C GLU A 150 2.39 7.63 2.07
N GLU A 151 1.93 6.55 1.44
CA GLU A 151 2.40 6.10 0.14
C GLU A 151 1.94 7.03 -1.00
N VAL A 152 0.72 7.55 -0.94
CA VAL A 152 0.13 8.39 -2.00
C VAL A 152 0.51 9.87 -1.84
N GLY A 153 0.52 10.39 -0.61
CA GLY A 153 0.73 11.79 -0.31
C GLY A 153 -0.49 12.69 -0.56
N VAL A 154 -0.51 13.87 0.03
CA VAL A 154 -1.56 14.88 -0.14
C VAL A 154 -1.22 15.81 -1.30
N GLU A 155 -2.23 16.24 -2.06
CA GLU A 155 -2.05 17.24 -3.11
C GLU A 155 -1.58 18.57 -2.50
N GLU A 156 -0.60 19.23 -3.14
CA GLU A 156 -0.04 20.49 -2.62
C GLU A 156 -0.97 21.66 -2.99
N ASP A 157 -1.36 22.45 -1.99
CA ASP A 157 -2.17 23.67 -2.16
C ASP A 157 -1.30 24.78 -2.78
N GLY A 158 -1.07 24.68 -4.09
CA GLY A 158 -0.29 25.64 -4.86
C GLY A 158 0.42 24.97 -6.02
N GLY A 159 -0.15 25.09 -7.22
CA GLY A 159 0.36 24.51 -8.47
C GLY A 159 1.72 25.02 -8.95
N ASP A 160 2.46 25.78 -8.13
CA ASP A 160 3.86 26.09 -8.38
C ASP A 160 4.72 24.91 -7.93
N GLY A 161 4.70 23.86 -8.76
CA GLY A 161 5.67 22.78 -8.66
C GLY A 161 7.07 23.38 -8.58
N ASP A 162 7.83 23.01 -7.56
CA ASP A 162 9.23 23.39 -7.44
C ASP A 162 9.93 23.06 -8.77
N PRO A 163 10.41 24.05 -9.55
CA PRO A 163 11.07 23.80 -10.83
C PRO A 163 12.36 22.97 -10.66
N ASN A 164 12.86 22.83 -9.43
CA ASN A 164 14.00 22.01 -9.05
C ASN A 164 13.65 20.59 -8.57
N GLY A 165 12.38 20.19 -8.64
CA GLY A 165 12.01 18.78 -8.47
C GLY A 165 12.66 17.96 -9.57
N GLY A 166 13.85 17.39 -9.31
CA GLY A 166 14.65 16.71 -10.31
C GLY A 166 13.84 15.68 -11.11
N GLU A 167 14.23 15.40 -12.35
CA GLU A 167 13.49 14.55 -13.31
C GLU A 167 12.92 13.25 -12.71
N ALA A 168 13.60 12.64 -11.73
CA ALA A 168 13.13 11.47 -10.99
C ALA A 168 11.87 11.70 -10.13
N ALA A 169 11.74 12.86 -9.47
CA ALA A 169 10.56 13.22 -8.67
C ALA A 169 9.36 13.59 -9.55
N ALA A 170 9.61 14.26 -10.68
CA ALA A 170 8.60 14.53 -11.71
C ALA A 170 8.11 13.23 -12.38
N ALA A 171 9.01 12.31 -12.74
CA ALA A 171 8.66 10.99 -13.28
C ALA A 171 7.94 10.08 -12.27
N ALA A 172 8.15 10.29 -10.96
CA ALA A 172 7.41 9.60 -9.90
C ALA A 172 6.01 10.20 -9.64
N LYS A 173 5.81 11.50 -9.93
CA LYS A 173 4.48 12.16 -9.91
C LYS A 173 3.69 11.92 -11.22
N ALA A 174 4.36 11.65 -12.34
CA ALA A 174 3.69 11.41 -13.62
C ALA A 174 2.76 10.18 -13.58
N GLY A 175 1.47 10.40 -13.85
CA GLY A 175 0.47 9.33 -13.96
C GLY A 175 -0.09 8.82 -12.62
N VAL A 176 -0.02 9.61 -11.55
CA VAL A 176 -0.60 9.28 -10.25
C VAL A 176 -1.25 10.51 -9.60
N VAL A 177 -2.44 10.35 -9.03
CA VAL A 177 -3.13 11.40 -8.25
C VAL A 177 -2.63 11.46 -6.80
N GLY A 178 -2.88 12.57 -6.11
CA GLY A 178 -2.68 12.68 -4.66
C GLY A 178 -4.00 12.55 -3.90
N LEU A 179 -3.95 12.66 -2.57
CA LEU A 179 -5.16 12.81 -1.76
C LEU A 179 -5.71 14.23 -1.90
N SER A 180 -6.96 14.34 -2.36
CA SER A 180 -7.71 15.60 -2.31
C SER A 180 -8.11 15.95 -0.87
N GLY A 181 -8.55 17.19 -0.65
CA GLY A 181 -9.07 17.64 0.66
C GLY A 181 -10.22 16.78 1.18
N GLU A 182 -11.12 16.33 0.30
CA GLU A 182 -12.22 15.43 0.65
C GLU A 182 -11.70 14.06 1.12
N HIS A 183 -10.70 13.50 0.43
CA HIS A 183 -10.06 12.25 0.88
C HIS A 183 -9.43 12.40 2.26
N VAL A 184 -8.72 13.51 2.49
CA VAL A 184 -8.10 13.81 3.78
C VAL A 184 -9.15 13.91 4.89
N GLU A 185 -10.26 14.62 4.65
CA GLU A 185 -11.36 14.74 5.60
C GLU A 185 -12.00 13.40 5.93
N MET A 186 -12.32 12.59 4.90
CA MET A 186 -12.89 11.25 5.08
C MET A 186 -12.00 10.35 5.94
N VAL A 187 -10.70 10.34 5.69
CA VAL A 187 -9.75 9.53 6.46
C VAL A 187 -9.61 10.07 7.89
N PHE A 188 -9.54 11.39 8.09
CA PHE A 188 -9.53 11.98 9.43
C PHE A 188 -10.75 11.55 10.26
N ASN A 189 -11.94 11.62 9.67
CA ASN A 189 -13.18 11.22 10.33
C ASN A 189 -13.17 9.73 10.70
N ALA A 190 -12.70 8.85 9.82
CA ALA A 190 -12.59 7.42 10.10
C ALA A 190 -11.58 7.13 11.24
N LEU A 191 -10.44 7.82 11.25
CA LEU A 191 -9.44 7.68 12.31
C LEU A 191 -9.96 8.22 13.66
N LEU A 192 -10.67 9.35 13.67
CA LEU A 192 -11.30 9.89 14.88
C LEU A 192 -12.37 8.94 15.41
N ALA A 193 -13.23 8.39 14.55
CA ALA A 193 -14.23 7.40 14.93
C ALA A 193 -13.59 6.15 15.55
N SER A 194 -12.44 5.71 15.03
CA SER A 194 -11.68 4.56 15.54
C SER A 194 -11.18 4.74 16.99
N LEU A 195 -11.04 5.98 17.47
CA LEU A 195 -10.71 6.25 18.88
C LEU A 195 -11.84 5.81 19.83
N GLY A 196 -13.05 5.61 19.31
CA GLY A 196 -14.21 5.10 20.04
C GLY A 196 -14.36 3.57 20.04
N ASP A 197 -13.43 2.82 19.45
CA ASP A 197 -13.52 1.34 19.45
C ASP A 197 -13.15 0.77 20.83
N TYR A 198 -14.17 0.48 21.66
CA TYR A 198 -14.04 -0.14 22.98
C TYR A 198 -14.54 -1.60 23.00
N ASN A 199 -14.62 -2.25 21.84
CA ASN A 199 -15.02 -3.64 21.77
C ASN A 199 -14.06 -4.54 22.56
N SER A 200 -14.63 -5.55 23.20
CA SER A 200 -13.88 -6.54 23.97
C SER A 200 -14.26 -7.94 23.54
N ASP A 201 -13.31 -8.86 23.61
CA ASP A 201 -13.57 -10.30 23.46
C ASP A 201 -12.98 -11.07 24.66
N ARG A 202 -12.86 -12.40 24.54
CA ARG A 202 -12.31 -13.26 25.60
C ARG A 202 -10.86 -12.93 25.98
N ARG A 203 -10.13 -12.19 25.15
CA ARG A 203 -8.77 -11.69 25.36
C ARG A 203 -8.74 -10.34 26.07
N GLY A 204 -9.91 -9.71 26.29
CA GLY A 204 -10.05 -8.39 26.90
C GLY A 204 -10.35 -7.29 25.87
N ASP A 205 -9.86 -6.08 26.12
CA ASP A 205 -10.06 -4.89 25.28
C ASP A 205 -9.27 -4.98 23.97
N VAL A 206 -9.86 -5.64 22.97
CA VAL A 206 -9.29 -5.77 21.63
C VAL A 206 -9.46 -4.50 20.80
N GLY A 207 -10.44 -3.65 21.12
CA GLY A 207 -10.64 -2.34 20.49
C GLY A 207 -9.45 -1.40 20.71
N SER A 208 -8.69 -1.60 21.81
CA SER A 208 -7.46 -0.84 22.08
C SER A 208 -6.46 -0.84 20.93
N TRP A 209 -6.41 -1.92 20.14
CA TRP A 209 -5.51 -2.00 18.99
C TRP A 209 -5.89 -1.00 17.89
N SER A 210 -7.18 -0.87 17.59
CA SER A 210 -7.71 0.14 16.66
C SER A 210 -7.44 1.54 17.18
N ARG A 211 -7.68 1.80 18.48
CA ARG A 211 -7.45 3.12 19.08
C ARG A 211 -5.97 3.56 18.98
N ILE A 212 -5.03 2.68 19.30
CA ILE A 212 -3.60 2.97 19.21
C ILE A 212 -3.17 3.21 17.76
N ALA A 213 -3.65 2.39 16.82
CA ALA A 213 -3.38 2.57 15.39
C ALA A 213 -3.92 3.93 14.89
N ALA A 214 -5.12 4.30 15.32
CA ALA A 214 -5.78 5.54 14.94
C ALA A 214 -5.04 6.77 15.47
N MET A 215 -4.60 6.76 16.74
CA MET A 215 -3.78 7.86 17.29
C MET A 215 -2.51 8.10 16.47
N ARG A 216 -1.82 7.02 16.06
CA ARG A 216 -0.63 7.13 15.19
C ARG A 216 -1.00 7.65 13.81
N GLY A 217 -2.08 7.13 13.23
CA GLY A 217 -2.59 7.57 11.93
C GLY A 217 -2.94 9.05 11.90
N LEU A 218 -3.60 9.56 12.94
CA LEU A 218 -3.93 10.98 13.07
C LEU A 218 -2.68 11.86 13.07
N VAL A 219 -1.63 11.44 13.79
CA VAL A 219 -0.34 12.15 13.77
C VAL A 219 0.27 12.15 12.37
N SER A 220 0.34 10.98 11.71
CA SER A 220 0.86 10.87 10.35
C SER A 220 0.10 11.73 9.35
N LEU A 221 -1.23 11.64 9.32
CA LEU A 221 -2.07 12.39 8.40
C LEU A 221 -2.02 13.90 8.66
N THR A 222 -1.95 14.32 9.92
CA THR A 222 -1.74 15.73 10.28
C THR A 222 -0.40 16.24 9.75
N LEU A 223 0.68 15.48 9.93
CA LEU A 223 2.00 15.87 9.42
C LEU A 223 2.05 15.91 7.89
N LEU A 224 1.37 14.99 7.20
CA LEU A 224 1.23 15.01 5.73
C LEU A 224 0.48 16.28 5.28
N SER A 225 -0.66 16.56 5.90
CA SER A 225 -1.52 17.71 5.55
C SER A 225 -0.79 19.03 5.79
N VAL A 226 -0.09 19.17 6.93
CA VAL A 226 0.68 20.38 7.24
C VAL A 226 1.85 20.57 6.28
N ARG A 227 2.51 19.49 5.82
CA ARG A 227 3.60 19.59 4.83
C ARG A 227 3.11 19.99 3.45
N ALA A 228 1.90 19.58 3.07
CA ALA A 228 1.28 19.92 1.80
C ALA A 228 0.64 21.32 1.81
N SER A 229 0.25 21.83 2.98
CA SER A 229 -0.39 23.13 3.12
C SER A 229 0.59 24.29 2.93
N SER A 230 0.21 25.25 2.09
CA SER A 230 0.89 26.53 1.92
C SER A 230 0.56 27.55 3.02
N SER A 231 -0.47 27.28 3.83
CA SER A 231 -0.93 28.18 4.89
C SER A 231 -0.10 28.13 6.19
N VAL A 232 0.72 27.08 6.37
CA VAL A 232 1.56 26.88 7.57
C VAL A 232 3.04 27.04 7.21
N PRO A 233 3.65 28.23 7.39
CA PRO A 233 4.91 28.59 6.73
C PRO A 233 6.18 27.88 7.21
N HIS A 234 6.13 27.10 8.30
CA HIS A 234 7.33 26.74 9.07
C HIS A 234 7.77 25.27 9.02
N LEU A 235 7.12 24.40 8.23
CA LEU A 235 7.47 22.97 8.16
C LEU A 235 7.86 22.47 6.76
N ARG A 236 8.00 23.37 5.79
CA ARG A 236 8.52 23.05 4.45
C ARG A 236 10.02 22.76 4.56
N ARG A 237 10.39 21.55 4.98
CA ARG A 237 11.79 21.10 5.01
C ARG A 237 12.28 21.01 3.57
N LYS A 238 13.02 22.02 3.09
CA LYS A 238 13.82 21.91 1.87
C LYS A 238 14.64 20.61 1.98
N ALA A 239 14.44 19.70 1.04
CA ALA A 239 15.32 18.54 0.92
C ALA A 239 16.76 19.08 0.79
N ALA A 240 17.62 18.73 1.73
CA ALA A 240 19.04 19.06 1.60
C ALA A 240 19.56 18.34 0.35
N PRO A 241 20.34 19.00 -0.52
CA PRO A 241 20.94 18.32 -1.66
C PRO A 241 21.85 17.21 -1.12
N ALA A 242 21.61 15.98 -1.59
CA ALA A 242 22.46 14.85 -1.26
C ALA A 242 23.90 15.18 -1.69
N ALA A 243 24.83 15.21 -0.74
CA ALA A 243 26.24 15.37 -1.03
C ALA A 243 26.68 14.23 -1.95
N SER A 244 27.11 14.59 -3.16
CA SER A 244 27.68 13.67 -4.13
C SER A 244 29.00 13.12 -3.59
N THR A 245 28.98 11.92 -3.02
CA THR A 245 30.20 11.13 -2.82
C THR A 245 30.44 10.31 -4.08
N SER A 246 31.34 10.81 -4.93
CA SER A 246 31.96 10.04 -6.01
C SER A 246 32.76 8.88 -5.41
N ALA A 247 32.31 7.66 -5.62
CA ALA A 247 33.11 6.45 -5.43
C ALA A 247 33.07 5.65 -6.73
N ASP A 248 34.12 5.85 -7.51
CA ASP A 248 34.52 5.12 -8.69
C ASP A 248 34.76 3.64 -8.36
N HIS A 249 33.99 2.71 -8.93
CA HIS A 249 34.29 1.27 -8.91
C HIS A 249 33.79 0.60 -10.22
N GLY A 250 34.73 0.34 -11.12
CA GLY A 250 34.96 -0.98 -11.72
C GLY A 250 33.86 -1.59 -12.60
N ALA A 251 34.09 -1.53 -13.91
CA ALA A 251 33.35 -2.23 -14.95
C ALA A 251 33.22 -3.75 -14.70
N ALA A 252 31.99 -4.26 -14.74
CA ALA A 252 31.67 -5.67 -14.89
C ALA A 252 30.65 -5.85 -16.03
N ALA A 253 30.97 -6.77 -16.94
CA ALA A 253 30.36 -6.94 -18.25
C ALA A 253 28.85 -7.23 -18.23
N ASP A 254 28.16 -6.57 -19.16
CA ASP A 254 26.76 -6.72 -19.52
C ASP A 254 26.42 -8.14 -19.99
N ARG A 255 25.58 -8.82 -19.21
CA ARG A 255 24.82 -10.01 -19.65
C ARG A 255 23.37 -9.82 -19.22
N SER A 256 22.74 -8.76 -19.70
CA SER A 256 21.29 -8.60 -19.61
C SER A 256 20.61 -9.46 -20.69
N LEU A 257 19.78 -10.41 -20.25
CA LEU A 257 18.77 -11.00 -21.14
C LEU A 257 17.70 -9.93 -21.43
N PRO A 258 17.16 -9.87 -22.65
CA PRO A 258 16.22 -8.83 -23.04
C PRO A 258 14.99 -8.84 -22.12
N VAL A 259 14.67 -7.67 -21.58
CA VAL A 259 13.48 -7.46 -20.74
C VAL A 259 12.25 -7.56 -21.66
N PRO A 260 11.32 -8.51 -21.42
CA PRO A 260 10.14 -8.66 -22.26
C PRO A 260 9.20 -7.47 -22.08
N SER A 261 8.53 -7.12 -23.18
CA SER A 261 7.60 -6.00 -23.32
C SER A 261 6.38 -6.16 -22.41
N LEU A 262 5.73 -5.06 -22.05
CA LEU A 262 4.52 -5.07 -21.20
C LEU A 262 3.40 -5.96 -21.78
N SER A 263 3.25 -6.00 -23.10
CA SER A 263 2.28 -6.85 -23.81
C SER A 263 2.51 -8.35 -23.61
N GLU A 264 3.77 -8.80 -23.53
CA GLU A 264 4.10 -10.21 -23.27
C GLU A 264 3.87 -10.62 -21.81
N ARG A 265 3.83 -9.65 -20.89
CA ARG A 265 3.52 -9.91 -19.48
C ARG A 265 2.03 -10.05 -19.24
N GLU A 266 1.23 -9.35 -20.02
CA GLU A 266 -0.22 -9.34 -19.88
C GLU A 266 -0.81 -10.72 -20.18
N SER A 267 -0.35 -11.44 -21.20
CA SER A 267 -0.93 -12.74 -21.60
C SER A 267 -0.91 -13.85 -20.54
N TYR A 268 -0.11 -13.72 -19.47
CA TYR A 268 0.05 -14.76 -18.44
C TYR A 268 -0.76 -14.52 -17.16
N LEU A 269 -1.54 -13.45 -17.07
CA LEU A 269 -2.41 -13.14 -15.93
C LEU A 269 -3.82 -13.77 -16.10
N GLU A 270 -3.93 -14.96 -16.70
CA GLU A 270 -5.20 -15.69 -16.85
C GLU A 270 -5.52 -16.52 -15.60
#